data_AF-A0A969CQC3-F1
#
_entry.id   AF-A0A969CQC3-F1
#
_cell.length_a   1.000
_cell.length_b   1.000
_cell.length_c   1.000
_cell.angle_alpha   90.00
_cell.angle_beta   90.00
_cell.angle_gamma   90.00
#
_symmetry.space_group_name_H-M   'P 1'
#
loop_
_entity.id
_entity.type
_entity.pdbx_description
1 polymer ?
#
loop_
_entity_poly.entity_id
_entity_poly.type
_entity_poly.pdbx_seq_one_letter_code
_entity_poly.pdbx_strand_id
1 'polypeptide(L)'
;MFIVLRGFGFVLTIAALTPVSPSMIPILISIFSTGWVLGFITPGAPGGIGVFELSVSTLLTQQGFFDNSGLSMGIAISAVAIHRLLSTLAETLGSFFAWVDERWPLKLL
;
A
#
# COMPACT_ATOMS: atom_id res chain seq x y z
N MET A 1 -4.36 12.74 6.04
CA MET A 1 -3.10 12.82 5.28
C MET A 1 -2.38 11.47 5.18
N PHE A 2 -2.20 10.74 6.28
CA PHE A 2 -1.50 9.44 6.32
C PHE A 2 -2.00 8.37 5.31
N ILE A 3 -3.30 8.06 5.32
CA ILE A 3 -3.88 7.02 4.44
C ILE A 3 -3.77 7.42 2.96
N VAL A 4 -3.97 8.70 2.63
CA VAL A 4 -3.90 9.20 1.26
C VAL A 4 -2.50 9.04 0.69
N LEU A 5 -1.46 9.41 1.45
CA LEU A 5 -0.07 9.27 1.01
C LEU A 5 0.31 7.81 0.77
N ARG A 6 -0.11 6.90 1.66
CA ARG A 6 0.09 5.45 1.46
C ARG A 6 -0.71 4.92 0.27
N GLY A 7 -1.94 5.41 0.08
CA GLY A 7 -2.74 5.12 -1.09
C GLY A 7 -2.06 5.53 -2.40
N PHE A 8 -1.41 6.69 -2.44
CA PHE A 8 -0.57 7.09 -3.58
C PHE A 8 0.62 6.15 -3.78
N GLY A 9 1.31 5.76 -2.71
CA GLY A 9 2.37 4.75 -2.79
C GLY A 9 1.88 3.41 -3.34
N PHE A 10 0.65 3.01 -3.00
CA PHE A 10 0.01 1.82 -3.54
C PHE A 10 -0.32 1.96 -5.03
N VAL A 11 -0.87 3.10 -5.46
CA VAL A 11 -1.12 3.40 -6.87
C VAL A 11 0.17 3.31 -7.69
N LEU A 12 1.27 3.88 -7.20
CA LEU A 12 2.58 3.80 -7.85
C LEU A 12 3.10 2.36 -7.93
N THR A 13 2.84 1.54 -6.91
CA THR A 13 3.20 0.12 -6.91
C THR A 13 2.44 -0.65 -7.99
N ILE A 14 1.14 -0.40 -8.13
CA ILE A 14 0.33 -1.00 -9.20
C ILE A 14 0.80 -0.50 -10.58
N ALA A 15 1.07 0.80 -10.71
CA ALA A 15 1.55 1.42 -11.96
C ALA A 15 2.91 0.87 -12.41
N ALA A 16 3.74 0.38 -11.48
CA ALA A 16 5.00 -0.29 -11.80
C ALA A 16 4.81 -1.71 -12.37
N LEU A 17 3.68 -2.37 -12.08
CA LEU A 17 3.39 -3.75 -12.49
C LEU A 17 2.45 -3.82 -13.70
N THR A 18 1.59 -2.83 -13.88
CA THR A 18 0.63 -2.78 -14.98
C THR A 18 0.32 -1.32 -15.35
N PRO A 19 -0.02 -1.01 -16.61
CA PRO A 19 -0.49 0.32 -16.99
C PRO A 19 -1.73 0.74 -16.18
N VAL A 20 -1.69 1.93 -15.58
CA VAL A 20 -2.79 2.49 -14.80
C VAL A 20 -3.31 3.75 -15.50
N SER A 21 -4.59 3.74 -15.87
CA SER A 21 -5.28 4.95 -16.34
C SER A 21 -5.44 5.95 -15.18
N PRO A 22 -5.30 7.27 -15.40
CA PRO A 22 -5.58 8.27 -14.37
C PRO A 22 -6.97 8.17 -13.74
N SER A 23 -7.97 7.68 -14.48
CA SER A 23 -9.33 7.45 -13.98
C SER A 23 -9.41 6.35 -12.91
N MET A 24 -8.41 5.46 -12.84
CA MET A 24 -8.34 4.37 -11.87
C MET A 24 -7.73 4.81 -10.53
N ILE A 25 -7.09 5.98 -10.46
CA ILE A 25 -6.42 6.45 -9.24
C ILE A 25 -7.38 6.52 -8.05
N PRO A 26 -8.59 7.12 -8.17
CA PRO A 26 -9.54 7.15 -7.06
C PRO A 26 -9.97 5.75 -6.62
N ILE A 27 -10.19 4.84 -7.58
CA ILE A 27 -10.60 3.46 -7.32
C ILE A 27 -9.52 2.71 -6.53
N LEU A 28 -8.26 2.82 -6.96
CA LEU A 28 -7.13 2.19 -6.29
C LEU A 28 -6.94 2.72 -4.86
N ILE A 29 -7.09 4.03 -4.65
CA ILE A 29 -7.05 4.62 -3.31
C ILE A 29 -8.23 4.12 -2.45
N SER A 30 -9.42 3.99 -3.02
CA SER A 30 -10.59 3.43 -2.31
C SER A 30 -10.38 1.96 -1.93
N ILE A 31 -9.89 1.13 -2.84
CA ILE A 31 -9.58 -0.28 -2.57
C ILE A 31 -8.55 -0.39 -1.44
N PHE A 32 -7.46 0.38 -1.53
CA PHE A 32 -6.44 0.43 -0.48
C PHE A 32 -7.04 0.84 0.87
N SER A 33 -7.84 1.90 0.88
CA SER A 33 -8.44 2.45 2.10
C SER A 33 -9.40 1.45 2.75
N THR A 34 -10.23 0.77 1.95
CA THR A 34 -11.13 -0.28 2.43
C THR A 34 -10.35 -1.44 3.03
N GLY A 35 -9.33 -1.95 2.33
CA GLY A 35 -8.49 -3.03 2.84
C GLY A 35 -7.77 -2.63 4.14
N TRP A 36 -7.29 -1.38 4.22
CA TRP A 36 -6.64 -0.85 5.42
C TRP A 36 -7.61 -0.78 6.60
N VAL A 37 -8.83 -0.27 6.39
CA VAL A 37 -9.87 -0.21 7.43
C VAL A 37 -10.25 -1.63 7.87
N LEU A 38 -10.46 -2.57 6.94
CA LEU A 38 -10.76 -3.96 7.28
C LEU A 38 -9.64 -4.61 8.10
N GLY A 39 -8.38 -4.41 7.72
CA GLY A 39 -7.23 -4.88 8.47
C GLY A 39 -7.11 -4.24 9.86
N PHE A 40 -7.52 -2.98 10.01
CA PHE A 40 -7.47 -2.26 11.29
C PHE A 40 -8.57 -2.69 12.26
N ILE A 41 -9.80 -2.93 11.77
CA ILE A 41 -10.93 -3.29 12.63
C ILE A 41 -10.97 -4.78 13.00
N THR A 42 -10.23 -5.64 12.29
CA THR A 42 -10.28 -7.09 12.53
C THR A 42 -9.47 -7.46 13.78
N PRO A 43 -10.12 -7.99 14.84
CA PRO A 43 -9.42 -8.37 16.05
C PRO A 43 -8.52 -9.58 15.81
N GLY A 44 -7.38 -9.63 16.49
CA GLY A 44 -6.46 -10.77 16.44
C GLY A 44 -5.53 -10.82 15.22
N ALA A 45 -5.56 -9.82 14.34
CA ALA A 45 -4.61 -9.67 13.22
C ALA A 45 -3.65 -8.49 13.47
N PRO A 46 -2.45 -8.70 14.05
CA PRO A 46 -1.47 -7.64 14.26
C PRO A 46 -1.16 -6.92 12.95
N GLY A 47 -1.37 -5.61 12.89
CA GLY A 47 -1.12 -4.80 11.69
C GLY A 47 -1.94 -5.22 10.46
N GLY A 48 -3.10 -5.88 10.67
CA GLY A 48 -3.99 -6.33 9.60
C GLY A 48 -3.39 -7.38 8.66
N ILE A 49 -2.33 -8.10 9.10
CA ILE A 49 -1.68 -9.14 8.30
C ILE A 49 -2.68 -10.25 7.97
N GLY A 50 -2.71 -10.67 6.71
CA GLY A 50 -3.67 -11.62 6.14
C GLY A 50 -4.95 -10.94 5.67
N VAL A 51 -5.56 -10.09 6.51
CA VAL A 51 -6.84 -9.42 6.21
C VAL A 51 -6.70 -8.36 5.14
N PHE A 52 -5.68 -7.49 5.27
CA PHE A 52 -5.42 -6.43 4.29
C PHE A 52 -5.13 -7.04 2.91
N GLU A 53 -4.25 -8.04 2.87
CA GLU A 53 -3.81 -8.73 1.67
C GLU A 53 -4.98 -9.36 0.94
N LEU A 54 -5.77 -10.17 1.66
CA LEU A 54 -6.89 -10.88 1.09
C LEU A 54 -7.97 -9.91 0.61
N SER A 55 -8.27 -8.87 1.38
CA SER A 55 -9.29 -7.88 1.01
C SER A 55 -8.89 -7.10 -0.24
N VAL A 56 -7.66 -6.59 -0.28
CA VAL A 56 -7.16 -5.81 -1.42
C VAL A 56 -7.00 -6.69 -2.65
N SER A 57 -6.44 -7.89 -2.53
CA SER A 57 -6.27 -8.78 -3.68
C SER A 57 -7.62 -9.19 -4.25
N THR A 58 -8.60 -9.52 -3.40
CA THR A 58 -9.95 -9.87 -3.84
C THR A 58 -10.60 -8.73 -4.60
N LEU A 59 -10.56 -7.51 -4.05
CA LEU A 59 -11.13 -6.31 -4.70
C LEU A 59 -10.44 -5.97 -6.02
N LEU A 60 -9.12 -6.14 -6.14
CA LEU A 60 -8.39 -5.92 -7.39
C LEU A 60 -8.72 -6.97 -8.47
N THR A 61 -8.95 -8.22 -8.06
CA THR A 61 -9.31 -9.31 -8.97
C THR A 61 -10.79 -9.31 -9.36
N GLN A 62 -11.63 -8.60 -8.61
CA GLN A 62 -13.06 -8.56 -8.85
C GLN A 62 -13.38 -7.83 -10.16
N GLN A 63 -14.15 -8.51 -11.02
CA GLN A 63 -14.63 -7.96 -12.28
C GLN A 63 -15.49 -6.71 -12.02
N GLY A 64 -15.24 -5.64 -12.80
CA GLY A 64 -15.94 -4.36 -12.68
C GLY A 64 -15.11 -3.24 -12.05
N PHE A 65 -14.06 -3.54 -11.29
CA PHE A 65 -13.14 -2.51 -10.76
C PHE A 65 -11.94 -2.24 -11.69
N PHE A 66 -11.53 -3.22 -12.49
CA PHE A 66 -10.45 -3.11 -13.48
C PHE A 66 -10.97 -3.54 -14.86
N ASP A 67 -10.94 -2.59 -15.80
CA ASP A 67 -11.33 -2.65 -17.22
C ASP A 67 -11.89 -4.01 -17.71
N ASN A 68 -13.16 -4.28 -17.36
CA ASN A 68 -13.98 -5.48 -17.69
C ASN A 68 -13.34 -6.88 -17.55
N SER A 69 -12.09 -6.97 -17.07
CA SER A 69 -11.25 -8.18 -17.11
C SER A 69 -10.75 -8.56 -15.72
N GLY A 70 -10.76 -7.62 -14.76
CA GLY A 70 -10.10 -7.79 -13.46
C GLY A 70 -8.58 -7.89 -13.59
N LEU A 71 -7.85 -7.72 -12.48
CA LEU A 71 -6.42 -8.05 -12.45
C LEU A 71 -6.20 -9.54 -12.23
N SER A 72 -5.11 -10.07 -12.79
CA SER A 72 -4.63 -11.40 -12.40
C SER A 72 -4.27 -11.41 -10.92
N MET A 73 -4.66 -12.48 -10.22
CA MET A 73 -4.36 -12.68 -8.80
C MET A 73 -2.86 -12.59 -8.49
N GLY A 74 -2.00 -13.03 -9.42
CA GLY A 74 -0.55 -12.91 -9.29
C GLY A 74 -0.07 -11.47 -9.23
N ILE A 75 -0.65 -10.57 -10.04
CA ILE A 75 -0.32 -9.14 -10.02
C ILE A 75 -0.84 -8.50 -8.75
N ALA A 76 -2.07 -8.85 -8.33
CA ALA A 76 -2.69 -8.30 -7.12
C ALA A 76 -1.88 -8.62 -5.86
N ILE A 77 -1.46 -9.87 -5.67
CA ILE A 77 -0.63 -10.28 -4.52
C ILE A 77 0.77 -9.66 -4.61
N SER A 78 1.37 -9.63 -5.80
CA SER A 78 2.69 -9.00 -6.00
C SER A 78 2.65 -7.52 -5.63
N ALA A 79 1.61 -6.80 -6.04
CA ALA A 79 1.45 -5.39 -5.72
C ALA A 79 1.34 -5.15 -4.21
N VAL A 80 0.55 -5.96 -3.51
CA VAL A 80 0.41 -5.85 -2.05
C VAL A 80 1.74 -6.16 -1.34
N ALA A 81 2.44 -7.22 -1.76
CA ALA A 81 3.72 -7.62 -1.18
C ALA A 81 4.79 -6.53 -1.37
N ILE A 82 4.92 -6.00 -2.59
CA ILE A 82 5.87 -4.92 -2.90
C ILE A 82 5.50 -3.65 -2.12
N HIS A 83 4.21 -3.30 -2.05
CA HIS A 83 3.77 -2.13 -1.30
C HIS A 83 4.14 -2.23 0.19
N ARG A 84 3.94 -3.39 0.81
CA ARG A 84 4.36 -3.61 2.21
C ARG A 84 5.86 -3.51 2.39
N LEU A 85 6.64 -4.14 1.49
CA LEU A 85 8.10 -4.06 1.54
C LEU A 85 8.56 -2.59 1.49
N LEU A 86 8.04 -1.82 0.54
CA LEU A 86 8.38 -0.41 0.39
C LEU A 86 7.95 0.43 1.60
N SER A 87 6.75 0.19 2.15
CA SER A 87 6.28 0.91 3.35
C SER A 87 7.16 0.62 4.56
N THR A 88 7.47 -0.65 4.82
CA THR A 88 8.32 -1.04 5.95
C THR A 88 9.75 -0.53 5.79
N LEU A 89 10.30 -0.57 4.58
CA LEU A 89 11.62 0.02 4.28
C LEU A 89 11.61 1.54 4.51
N ALA A 90 10.57 2.24 4.05
CA ALA A 90 10.46 3.68 4.26
C ALA A 90 10.38 4.04 5.75
N GLU A 91 9.61 3.29 6.54
CA GLU A 91 9.52 3.48 8.00
C GLU A 91 10.84 3.16 8.70
N THR A 92 11.52 2.08 8.30
CA THR A 92 12.81 1.66 8.86
C THR A 92 13.89 2.69 8.55
N LEU A 93 13.98 3.16 7.30
CA LEU A 93 14.93 4.19 6.89
C LEU A 93 14.64 5.52 7.56
N GLY A 94 13.37 5.93 7.63
CA GLY A 94 12.98 7.15 8.34
C GLY A 94 13.36 7.10 9.83
N SER A 95 13.11 5.96 10.48
CA SER A 95 13.51 5.75 11.88
C SER A 95 15.02 5.73 12.05
N PHE A 96 15.75 5.10 11.12
CA PHE A 96 17.21 5.05 11.12
C PHE A 96 17.81 6.44 10.97
N PHE A 97 17.34 7.25 10.02
CA PHE A 97 17.84 8.61 9.84
C PHE A 97 17.52 9.52 11.02
N ALA A 98 16.32 9.41 11.60
CA ALA A 98 15.98 10.14 12.83
C ALA A 98 16.90 9.76 14.00
N TRP A 99 17.22 8.47 14.14
CA TRP A 99 18.16 7.99 15.16
C TRP A 99 19.59 8.51 14.94
N VAL A 100 20.06 8.54 13.68
CA VAL A 100 21.38 9.12 13.35
C VAL A 100 21.43 10.61 13.68
N ASP A 101 20.38 11.37 13.34
CA ASP A 101 20.29 12.81 13.62
C ASP A 101 20.29 13.10 15.14
N GLU A 102 19.55 12.31 15.92
CA GLU A 102 19.54 12.44 17.38
C GLU A 102 20.91 12.12 18.01
N ARG A 103 21.61 11.09 17.48
CA ARG A 103 22.90 10.64 18.03
C ARG A 103 24.07 11.51 17.57
N TRP A 104 23.96 12.10 16.39
CA TRP A 104 24.97 12.94 15.79
C TRP A 104 24.32 14.20 15.23
N PRO A 105 23.84 15.11 16.09
CA PRO A 105 23.15 16.31 15.64
C PRO A 105 24.10 17.04 14.71
N LEU A 106 23.81 16.98 13.41
CA LEU A 106 24.56 17.69 12.41
C LEU A 106 24.25 19.16 12.69
N LYS A 107 25.14 19.81 13.45
CA LYS A 107 25.19 21.27 13.56
C LYS A 107 25.58 21.83 12.20
N LEU A 108 24.66 21.75 11.25
CA LEU A 108 24.75 22.45 9.98
C LEU A 108 23.64 23.49 9.99
N LEU A 109 24.08 24.70 10.38
CA LEU A 109 23.39 25.99 10.49
C LEU A 109 22.76 26.29 11.86
#